data_AF-A0A939JMT3-F1
#
_entry.id   AF-A0A939JMT3-F1
#
_cell.length_a   1.000
_cell.length_b   1.000
_cell.length_c   1.000
_cell.angle_alpha   90.00
_cell.angle_beta   90.00
_cell.angle_gamma   90.00
#
_symmetry.space_group_name_H-M   'P 1'
#
loop_
_entity.id
_entity.type
_entity.pdbx_description
1 polymer ?
#
loop_
_entity_poly.entity_id
_entity_poly.type
_entity_poly.pdbx_seq_one_letter_code
_entity_poly.pdbx_strand_id
1 'polypeptide(L)'
;MALFDLSPDQLRSYRSQSVEPADFDQFWDKTLSEARSHDLDARFEPVDTGLSGVDVFDVTFAGFGGHPVKGWFVVPSGTTEPLPVVVQFIGYGGGRGLP
;
A
#
# COMPACT_ATOMS: atom_id res chain seq x y z
N MET A 1 -28.60 3.05 -14.82
CA MET A 1 -28.77 2.10 -13.70
C MET A 1 -29.20 2.90 -12.50
N ALA A 2 -30.30 2.54 -11.82
CA ALA A 2 -30.64 3.23 -10.57
C ALA A 2 -29.61 2.83 -9.51
N LEU A 3 -28.90 3.80 -8.92
CA LEU A 3 -28.11 3.54 -7.72
C LEU A 3 -29.09 3.24 -6.58
N PHE A 4 -28.94 2.07 -5.97
CA PHE A 4 -29.64 1.70 -4.76
C PHE A 4 -28.61 1.33 -3.70
N ASP A 5 -28.84 1.78 -2.48
CA ASP A 5 -28.08 1.45 -1.27
C ASP A 5 -28.97 1.80 -0.05
N LEU A 6 -28.48 1.51 1.15
CA LEU A 6 -29.05 1.97 2.40
C LEU A 6 -29.05 3.50 2.51
N SER A 7 -29.99 4.06 3.26
CA SER A 7 -29.96 5.49 3.57
C SER A 7 -28.73 5.86 4.43
N PRO A 8 -28.30 7.13 4.45
CA PRO A 8 -27.18 7.55 5.29
C PRO A 8 -27.35 7.21 6.79
N ASP A 9 -28.58 7.27 7.31
CA ASP A 9 -28.86 6.92 8.71
C ASP A 9 -28.71 5.41 8.96
N GLN A 10 -29.16 4.59 8.00
CA GLN A 10 -29.01 3.14 8.05
C GLN A 10 -27.53 2.73 7.95
N LEU A 11 -26.75 3.35 7.03
CA LEU A 11 -25.32 3.07 6.86
C LEU A 11 -24.51 3.27 8.14
N ARG A 12 -24.79 4.31 8.93
CA ARG A 12 -24.08 4.58 10.20
C ARG A 12 -24.27 3.45 11.23
N SER A 13 -25.46 2.85 11.25
CA SER A 13 -25.80 1.75 12.16
C SER A 13 -25.48 0.36 11.62
N TYR A 14 -25.23 0.24 10.31
CA TYR A 14 -25.01 -1.05 9.68
C TYR A 14 -23.80 -1.78 10.27
N ARG A 15 -23.96 -3.09 10.48
CA ARG A 15 -22.89 -4.00 10.88
C ARG A 15 -22.95 -5.18 9.93
N SER A 16 -21.80 -5.53 9.36
CA SER A 16 -21.69 -6.66 8.44
C SER A 16 -22.16 -7.94 9.12
N GLN A 17 -22.81 -8.82 8.35
CA GLN A 17 -23.16 -10.17 8.78
C GLN A 17 -22.08 -11.20 8.38
N SER A 18 -20.94 -10.73 7.87
CA SER A 18 -19.81 -11.59 7.54
C SER A 18 -19.33 -12.31 8.80
N VAL A 19 -19.25 -13.63 8.72
CA VAL A 19 -18.75 -14.47 9.82
C VAL A 19 -17.25 -14.67 9.59
N GLU A 20 -16.46 -14.37 10.61
CA GLU A 20 -15.03 -14.62 10.62
C GLU A 20 -14.74 -16.13 10.62
N PRO A 21 -13.88 -16.64 9.72
CA PRO A 21 -13.43 -18.02 9.75
C PRO A 21 -12.75 -18.38 11.08
N ALA A 22 -12.89 -19.63 11.52
CA ALA A 22 -12.33 -20.08 12.81
C ALA A 22 -10.79 -20.03 12.86
N ASP A 23 -10.12 -20.01 11.72
CA ASP A 23 -8.67 -20.00 11.55
C ASP A 23 -8.13 -18.64 11.07
N PHE A 24 -8.93 -17.57 11.12
CA PHE A 24 -8.57 -16.27 10.55
C PHE A 24 -7.22 -15.73 11.07
N ASP A 25 -7.03 -15.72 12.39
CA ASP A 25 -5.77 -15.28 13.01
C ASP A 25 -4.60 -16.18 12.58
N GLN A 26 -4.79 -17.50 12.64
CA GLN A 26 -3.75 -18.47 12.27
C GLN A 26 -3.33 -18.31 10.80
N PHE A 27 -4.29 -18.07 9.91
CA PHE A 27 -4.05 -17.84 8.49
C PHE A 27 -3.16 -16.61 8.28
N TRP A 28 -3.47 -15.48 8.92
CA TRP A 28 -2.69 -14.25 8.77
C TRP A 28 -1.32 -14.33 9.44
N ASP A 29 -1.23 -14.94 10.62
CA ASP A 29 0.05 -15.15 11.31
C ASP A 29 1.01 -15.99 10.46
N LYS A 30 0.50 -17.08 9.88
CA LYS A 30 1.26 -17.92 8.96
C LYS A 30 1.69 -17.12 7.72
N THR A 31 0.75 -16.44 7.07
CA THR A 31 1.00 -15.68 5.84
C THR A 31 2.07 -14.60 6.04
N LEU A 32 2.00 -13.85 7.15
CA LEU A 32 2.97 -12.80 7.47
C LEU A 32 4.33 -13.38 7.88
N SER A 33 4.34 -14.52 8.58
CA SER A 33 5.59 -15.20 8.95
C SER A 33 6.32 -15.74 7.73
N GLU A 34 5.59 -16.33 6.77
CA GLU A 34 6.14 -16.76 5.49
C GLU A 34 6.72 -15.58 4.70
N ALA A 35 5.99 -14.46 4.60
CA ALA A 35 6.49 -13.26 3.92
C ALA A 35 7.78 -12.71 4.57
N ARG A 36 7.85 -12.69 5.90
CA ARG A 36 9.03 -12.24 6.67
C ARG A 36 10.24 -13.16 6.56
N SER A 37 10.09 -14.38 6.02
CA SER A 37 11.22 -15.29 5.79
C SER A 37 12.07 -14.89 4.58
N HIS A 38 11.54 -14.02 3.72
CA HIS A 38 12.28 -13.42 2.61
C HIS A 38 12.91 -12.10 3.05
N ASP A 39 14.13 -11.82 2.58
CA ASP A 39 14.72 -10.49 2.74
C ASP A 39 13.86 -9.45 2.01
N LEU A 40 13.67 -8.28 2.62
CA LEU A 40 12.85 -7.21 2.06
C LEU A 40 13.46 -6.67 0.75
N ASP A 41 14.80 -6.73 0.62
CA ASP A 41 15.55 -6.33 -0.59
C ASP A 41 15.05 -4.99 -1.16
N ALA A 42 14.81 -4.01 -0.27
CA ALA A 42 14.26 -2.71 -0.62
C ALA A 42 15.34 -1.87 -1.33
N ARG A 43 15.05 -1.51 -2.57
CA ARG A 43 15.90 -0.66 -3.42
C ARG A 43 15.18 0.62 -3.77
N PHE A 44 15.90 1.73 -3.74
CA PHE A 44 15.41 3.08 -4.05
C PHE A 44 16.32 3.69 -5.11
N GLU A 45 15.87 3.69 -6.35
CA GLU A 45 16.64 4.21 -7.48
C GLU A 45 16.15 5.63 -7.82
N PRO A 46 17.00 6.66 -7.77
CA PRO A 46 16.57 8.02 -8.08
C PRO A 46 16.12 8.13 -9.54
N VAL A 47 15.01 8.84 -9.77
CA VAL A 47 14.46 9.11 -11.10
C VAL A 47 14.47 10.61 -11.35
N ASP A 48 15.10 11.02 -12.45
CA ASP A 48 15.03 12.41 -12.90
C ASP A 48 13.66 12.70 -13.51
N THR A 49 12.87 13.50 -12.80
CA THR A 49 11.53 13.94 -13.21
C THR A 49 11.51 15.41 -13.65
N GLY A 50 12.63 16.14 -13.49
CA GLY A 50 12.68 17.59 -13.64
C GLY A 50 11.95 18.39 -12.55
N LEU A 51 11.41 17.73 -11.52
CA LEU A 51 10.78 18.38 -10.38
C LEU A 51 11.84 18.87 -9.39
N SER A 52 11.74 20.11 -8.93
CA SER A 52 12.72 20.72 -8.01
C SER A 52 12.29 20.72 -6.54
N GLY A 53 11.00 20.49 -6.28
CA GLY A 53 10.46 20.47 -4.92
C GLY A 53 10.46 19.10 -4.26
N VAL A 54 10.73 18.03 -5.04
CA VAL A 54 10.71 16.66 -4.56
C VAL A 54 11.82 15.82 -5.20
N ASP A 55 12.36 14.91 -4.40
CA ASP A 55 13.24 13.83 -4.84
C ASP A 55 12.36 12.58 -5.05
N VAL A 56 12.43 11.98 -6.23
CA VAL A 56 11.60 10.83 -6.61
C VAL A 56 12.47 9.59 -6.79
N PHE A 57 12.02 8.49 -6.20
CA PHE A 57 12.69 7.19 -6.28
C PHE A 57 11.75 6.12 -6.83
N ASP A 58 12.25 5.36 -7.81
CA ASP A 58 11.68 4.07 -8.18
C ASP A 58 12.00 3.05 -7.08
N VAL A 59 10.97 2.60 -6.37
CA VAL A 59 11.10 1.61 -5.31
C VAL A 59 10.85 0.21 -5.85
N THR A 60 11.71 -0.72 -5.46
CA THR A 60 11.44 -2.16 -5.56
C THR A 60 11.62 -2.79 -4.20
N PHE A 61 10.70 -3.65 -3.75
CA PHE A 61 10.86 -4.44 -2.54
C PHE A 61 10.22 -5.82 -2.70
N ALA A 62 10.64 -6.79 -1.90
CA ALA A 62 10.08 -8.13 -1.87
C ALA A 62 8.74 -8.15 -1.12
N GLY A 63 7.66 -8.46 -1.85
CA GLY A 63 6.32 -8.68 -1.31
C GLY A 63 6.07 -10.14 -0.92
N PHE A 64 4.82 -10.58 -1.02
CA PHE A 64 4.45 -11.96 -0.73
C PHE A 64 5.26 -12.97 -1.58
N GLY A 65 5.78 -14.01 -0.94
CA GLY A 65 6.64 -15.03 -1.58
C GLY A 65 7.99 -14.51 -2.09
N GLY A 66 8.40 -13.31 -1.67
CA GLY A 66 9.62 -12.67 -2.17
C GLY A 66 9.47 -12.01 -3.55
N HIS A 67 8.24 -11.91 -4.08
CA HIS A 67 8.03 -11.33 -5.41
C HIS A 67 8.32 -9.83 -5.44
N PRO A 68 8.98 -9.30 -6.48
CA PRO A 68 9.29 -7.87 -6.55
C PRO A 68 8.03 -7.03 -6.77
N VAL A 69 7.81 -6.06 -5.89
CA VAL A 69 6.74 -5.06 -5.95
C VAL A 69 7.34 -3.70 -6.23
N LYS A 70 6.74 -2.94 -7.15
CA LYS A 70 7.19 -1.62 -7.60
C LYS A 70 6.33 -0.51 -6.99
N GLY A 71 6.94 0.61 -6.66
CA GLY A 71 6.25 1.80 -6.12
C GLY A 71 7.00 3.10 -6.41
N TRP A 72 6.40 4.24 -6.08
CA TRP A 72 7.07 5.53 -6.07
C TRP A 72 7.28 5.97 -4.63
N PHE A 73 8.48 6.43 -4.31
CA PHE A 73 8.78 7.12 -3.06
C PHE A 73 9.16 8.55 -3.37
N VAL A 74 8.38 9.49 -2.84
CA VAL A 74 8.48 10.92 -3.14
C VAL A 74 8.75 11.64 -1.83
N VAL A 75 9.86 12.37 -1.78
CA VAL A 75 10.32 13.06 -0.58
C VAL A 75 10.48 14.54 -0.90
N PRO A 76 10.07 15.49 -0.04
CA PRO A 76 10.40 16.90 -0.25
C PRO A 76 11.91 17.11 -0.33
N SER A 77 12.39 17.82 -1.35
CA SER A 77 13.82 18.02 -1.56
C SER A 77 14.45 18.83 -0.42
N GLY A 78 15.70 18.51 -0.08
CA GLY A 78 16.50 19.27 0.89
C GLY A 78 16.14 19.01 2.37
N THR A 79 15.32 18.01 2.67
CA THR A 79 15.02 17.62 4.05
C THR A 79 16.17 16.85 4.68
N THR A 80 16.58 17.24 5.89
CA THR A 80 17.69 16.60 6.64
C THR A 80 17.23 15.88 7.91
N GLU A 81 15.96 16.03 8.28
CA GLU A 81 15.37 15.45 9.48
C GLU A 81 14.30 14.41 9.10
N PRO A 82 13.98 13.46 9.99
CA PRO A 82 12.91 12.49 9.76
C PRO A 82 11.57 13.16 9.46
N LEU A 83 10.82 12.61 8.51
CA LEU A 83 9.51 13.10 8.08
C LEU A 83 8.40 12.10 8.43
N PRO A 84 7.15 12.57 8.62
CA PRO A 84 6.01 11.68 8.55
C PRO A 84 5.90 11.06 7.15
N VAL A 85 5.38 9.83 7.09
CA VAL A 85 5.22 9.08 5.83
C VAL A 85 3.76 8.73 5.58
N VAL A 86 3.34 8.80 4.32
CA VAL A 86 2.05 8.29 3.85
C VAL A 86 2.32 7.11 2.91
N VAL A 87 1.73 5.96 3.21
CA VAL A 87 1.71 4.81 2.30
C VAL A 87 0.37 4.81 1.58
N GLN A 88 0.40 5.09 0.27
CA GLN A 88 -0.81 5.15 -0.56
C GLN A 88 -1.04 3.85 -1.31
N PHE A 89 -2.26 3.31 -1.22
CA PHE A 89 -2.71 2.18 -2.02
C PHE A 89 -3.52 2.65 -3.23
N ILE A 90 -3.47 1.87 -4.30
CA ILE A 90 -4.07 2.20 -5.60
C ILE A 90 -5.43 1.49 -5.74
N GLY A 91 -6.40 2.18 -6.36
CA GLY A 91 -7.70 1.59 -6.67
C GLY A 91 -7.65 0.46 -7.69
N TYR A 92 -8.70 -0.36 -7.72
CA TYR A 92 -8.78 -1.51 -8.64
C TYR A 92 -8.65 -1.11 -10.11
N GLY A 93 -7.85 -1.86 -10.88
CA GLY A 93 -7.54 -1.59 -12.28
C GLY A 93 -6.47 -0.53 -12.53
N GLY A 94 -5.94 0.10 -11.48
CA GLY A 94 -4.84 1.06 -11.55
C GLY A 94 -3.45 0.41 -11.45
N GLY A 95 -2.44 1.24 -11.67
CA GLY A 95 -1.03 0.95 -11.38
C GLY A 95 -0.34 2.24 -10.91
N ARG A 96 0.93 2.16 -10.52
CA ARG A 96 1.66 3.32 -9.93
C ARG A 96 1.79 4.54 -10.85
N GLY A 97 1.42 4.41 -12.13
CA GLY A 97 1.47 5.50 -13.11
C GLY A 97 2.89 5.98 -13.40
N LEU A 98 2.96 7.14 -14.05
CA LEU A 98 4.19 7.92 -14.15
C LEU A 98 4.39 8.70 -12.82
N PRO A 99 5.65 8.97 -12.42
CA PRO A 99 5.93 9.76 -11.24
C PRO A 99 5.52 11.23 -11.39
#